data_AF-A0A2E8TYX4-F1
#
_entry.id   AF-A0A2E8TYX4-F1
#
_cell.length_a   1.000
_cell.length_b   1.000
_cell.length_c   1.000
_cell.angle_alpha   90.00
_cell.angle_beta   90.00
_cell.angle_gamma   90.00
#
_symmetry.space_group_name_H-M   'P 1'
#
loop_
_entity.id
_entity.type
_entity.pdbx_description
1 polymer ?
#
loop_
_entity_poly.entity_id
_entity_poly.type
_entity_poly.pdbx_seq_one_letter_code
_entity_poly.pdbx_strand_id
1 'polypeptide(L)'
;PAVGERFNKTQFFDLERTLDVETRTLNAAVEMADIDTIDYLKIDIEGGELGVFESSRATLKDTLVIKTEACYLPVRKGQGLAHEIDACLSANGFELMDLVRPAHWRREGHVLHPRISDAIPPYARGQLIHSDFLYFRDPATLDDRPERLIRLGLLAAAMGYFDHALMAFERAAASEQLSQILGGDALDIVNEASRVYGRRAFGQAFRRQLRSVAGLLWDLPRVLRA
;
A
#
# COMPACT_ATOMS: atom_id res chain seq x y z
N PRO A 1 -8.48 20.57 12.04
CA PRO A 1 -9.01 20.41 10.67
C PRO A 1 -10.50 20.10 10.68
N ALA A 2 -11.26 20.61 9.69
CA ALA A 2 -12.71 20.38 9.59
C ALA A 2 -13.10 18.90 9.58
N VAL A 3 -12.20 18.03 9.11
CA VAL A 3 -12.41 16.57 9.14
C VAL A 3 -12.45 16.01 10.56
N GLY A 4 -11.66 16.56 11.50
CA GLY A 4 -11.60 16.09 12.89
C GLY A 4 -12.92 16.34 13.61
N GLU A 5 -13.48 17.53 13.45
CA GLU A 5 -14.82 17.87 13.96
C GLU A 5 -15.91 17.01 13.29
N ARG A 6 -15.83 16.84 11.97
CA ARG A 6 -16.79 16.03 11.20
C ARG A 6 -16.94 14.59 11.71
N PHE A 7 -15.83 13.99 12.18
CA PHE A 7 -15.79 12.60 12.65
C PHE A 7 -15.62 12.45 14.17
N ASN A 8 -15.74 13.55 14.93
CA ASN A 8 -15.51 13.59 16.38
C ASN A 8 -14.16 12.91 16.75
N LYS A 9 -13.10 13.34 16.06
CA LYS A 9 -11.70 12.91 16.21
C LYS A 9 -10.75 14.09 16.43
N THR A 10 -11.21 15.13 17.14
CA THR A 10 -10.43 16.37 17.33
C THR A 10 -9.09 16.13 18.00
N GLN A 11 -8.97 15.08 18.82
CA GLN A 11 -7.73 14.71 19.50
C GLN A 11 -6.55 14.40 18.57
N PHE A 12 -6.80 14.05 17.30
CA PHE A 12 -5.72 13.83 16.32
C PHE A 12 -5.23 15.12 15.66
N PHE A 13 -5.77 16.26 16.07
CA PHE A 13 -5.61 17.54 15.40
C PHE A 13 -5.32 18.70 16.33
N ASP A 14 -5.21 18.43 17.64
CA ASP A 14 -4.83 19.44 18.63
C ASP A 14 -3.37 19.81 18.43
N LEU A 15 -3.11 21.08 18.12
CA LEU A 15 -1.77 21.60 17.87
C LEU A 15 -1.06 21.86 19.20
N GLU A 16 -0.07 21.04 19.53
CA GLU A 16 0.75 21.25 20.74
C GLU A 16 1.85 22.28 20.53
N ARG A 17 2.57 22.22 19.39
CA ARG A 17 3.66 23.15 19.04
C ARG A 17 3.95 23.14 17.54
N THR A 18 4.59 24.21 17.07
CA THR A 18 5.14 24.30 15.71
C THR A 18 6.66 24.38 15.80
N LEU A 19 7.34 23.62 14.95
CA LEU A 19 8.79 23.63 14.80
C LEU A 19 9.12 23.77 13.32
N ASP A 20 10.10 24.60 13.02
CA ASP A 20 10.69 24.63 11.68
C ASP A 20 11.68 23.47 11.56
N VAL A 21 11.54 22.70 10.48
CA VAL A 21 12.40 21.55 10.17
C VAL A 21 12.94 21.74 8.77
N GLU A 22 14.25 21.58 8.60
CA GLU A 22 14.86 21.58 7.28
C GLU A 22 14.41 20.32 6.52
N THR A 23 13.88 20.53 5.32
CA THR A 23 13.44 19.44 4.45
C THR A 23 14.27 19.41 3.16
N ARG A 24 14.33 18.24 2.55
CA ARG A 24 14.98 18.02 1.26
C ARG A 24 14.09 17.16 0.38
N THR A 25 14.28 17.25 -0.93
CA THR A 25 13.61 16.34 -1.87
C THR A 25 14.15 14.92 -1.71
N LEU A 26 13.37 13.92 -2.14
CA LEU A 26 13.83 12.53 -2.10
C LEU A 26 15.08 12.34 -2.98
N ASN A 27 15.14 12.96 -4.16
CA ASN A 27 16.33 12.90 -5.03
C ASN A 27 17.60 13.33 -4.26
N ALA A 28 17.55 14.48 -3.56
CA ALA A 28 18.69 14.96 -2.78
C ALA A 28 19.01 14.03 -1.60
N ALA A 29 18.01 13.46 -0.94
CA ALA A 29 18.23 12.49 0.13
C ALA A 29 18.90 11.21 -0.36
N VAL A 30 18.51 10.71 -1.54
CA VAL A 30 19.07 9.52 -2.18
C VAL A 30 20.51 9.75 -2.62
N GLU A 31 20.80 10.90 -3.24
CA GLU A 31 22.15 11.30 -3.63
C GLU A 31 23.07 11.43 -2.41
N MET A 32 22.61 12.09 -1.35
CA MET A 32 23.40 12.24 -0.12
C MET A 32 23.66 10.92 0.62
N ALA A 33 22.78 9.93 0.43
CA ALA A 33 22.91 8.62 1.04
C ALA A 33 23.73 7.64 0.18
N ASP A 34 24.21 8.07 -1.00
CA ASP A 34 24.93 7.22 -1.97
C ASP A 34 24.13 5.95 -2.34
N ILE A 35 22.81 6.13 -2.52
CA ILE A 35 21.90 5.03 -2.90
C ILE A 35 21.75 5.01 -4.41
N ASP A 36 22.34 3.99 -5.04
CA ASP A 36 22.31 3.83 -6.50
C ASP A 36 20.92 3.47 -7.06
N THR A 37 20.19 2.59 -6.37
CA THR A 37 18.90 2.06 -6.85
C THR A 37 17.94 1.80 -5.69
N ILE A 38 16.64 1.93 -5.95
CA ILE A 38 15.58 1.68 -4.97
C ILE A 38 14.63 0.63 -5.52
N ASP A 39 14.73 -0.62 -5.08
CA ASP A 39 13.77 -1.63 -5.55
C ASP A 39 12.40 -1.46 -4.86
N TYR A 40 12.37 -0.97 -3.62
CA TYR A 40 11.14 -0.76 -2.84
C TYR A 40 11.19 0.57 -2.06
N LEU A 41 10.21 1.43 -2.27
CA LEU A 41 10.05 2.71 -1.60
C LEU A 41 8.79 2.75 -0.74
N LYS A 42 8.93 3.03 0.55
CA LYS A 42 7.79 3.34 1.44
C LYS A 42 7.77 4.83 1.78
N ILE A 43 6.67 5.52 1.50
CA ILE A 43 6.43 6.91 1.92
C ILE A 43 5.20 6.94 2.83
N ASP A 44 5.35 7.51 4.02
CA ASP A 44 4.30 7.58 5.03
C ASP A 44 4.67 8.76 5.92
N ILE A 45 4.41 9.96 5.41
CA ILE A 45 4.87 11.24 5.98
C ILE A 45 3.70 12.18 6.27
N GLU A 46 2.50 11.62 6.26
CA GLU A 46 1.26 12.20 6.74
C GLU A 46 0.94 13.55 6.07
N GLY A 47 0.76 13.50 4.74
CA GLY A 47 0.22 14.58 3.91
C GLY A 47 1.20 15.19 2.90
N GLY A 48 2.49 14.86 2.99
CA GLY A 48 3.54 15.34 2.09
C GLY A 48 3.78 14.46 0.85
N GLU A 49 3.03 13.37 0.69
CA GLU A 49 3.29 12.29 -0.28
C GLU A 49 3.35 12.81 -1.71
N LEU A 50 2.35 13.59 -2.13
CA LEU A 50 2.27 14.11 -3.51
C LEU A 50 3.48 14.98 -3.86
N GLY A 51 3.89 15.89 -2.96
CA GLY A 51 5.04 16.76 -3.19
C GLY A 51 6.36 15.98 -3.27
N VAL A 52 6.49 14.87 -2.52
CA VAL A 52 7.62 13.95 -2.67
C VAL A 52 7.63 13.35 -4.08
N PHE A 53 6.52 12.80 -4.56
CA PHE A 53 6.49 12.16 -5.88
C PHE A 53 6.71 13.15 -7.02
N GLU A 54 6.08 14.32 -6.99
CA GLU A 54 6.22 15.34 -8.02
C GLU A 54 7.66 15.86 -8.16
N SER A 55 8.39 15.96 -7.03
CA SER A 55 9.77 16.44 -6.99
C SER A 55 10.82 15.36 -7.25
N SER A 56 10.42 14.10 -7.44
CA SER A 56 11.35 12.94 -7.38
C SER A 56 11.38 12.08 -8.64
N ARG A 57 11.12 12.67 -9.81
CA ARG A 57 11.07 11.95 -11.11
C ARG A 57 12.31 11.08 -11.39
N ALA A 58 13.50 11.55 -11.03
CA ALA A 58 14.75 10.80 -11.23
C ALA A 58 14.77 9.54 -10.37
N THR A 59 14.55 9.66 -9.05
CA THR A 59 14.43 8.49 -8.17
C THR A 59 13.28 7.57 -8.58
N LEU A 60 12.13 8.14 -8.97
CA LEU A 60 10.98 7.36 -9.40
C LEU A 60 11.32 6.49 -10.59
N LYS A 61 12.04 6.97 -11.61
CA LYS A 61 12.42 6.18 -12.81
C LYS A 61 13.05 4.82 -12.48
N ASP A 62 13.89 4.78 -11.46
CA ASP A 62 14.60 3.55 -11.07
C ASP A 62 13.82 2.69 -10.07
N THR A 63 12.78 3.26 -9.44
CA THR A 63 11.97 2.58 -8.43
C THR A 63 11.09 1.47 -9.01
N LEU A 64 11.01 0.30 -8.35
CA LEU A 64 10.21 -0.84 -8.82
C LEU A 64 8.87 -1.00 -8.08
N VAL A 65 8.86 -0.79 -6.76
CA VAL A 65 7.66 -0.91 -5.94
C VAL A 65 7.51 0.31 -5.05
N ILE A 66 6.30 0.85 -4.96
CA ILE A 66 5.99 1.94 -4.05
C ILE A 66 4.85 1.51 -3.13
N LYS A 67 5.02 1.76 -1.83
CA LYS A 67 3.94 1.71 -0.87
C LYS A 67 3.79 3.08 -0.23
N THR A 68 2.61 3.69 -0.33
CA THR A 68 2.38 5.03 0.22
C THR A 68 1.06 5.14 0.94
N GLU A 69 1.03 5.90 2.04
CA GLU A 69 -0.27 6.29 2.61
C GLU A 69 -0.98 7.25 1.63
N ALA A 70 -2.29 7.06 1.46
CA ALA A 70 -3.11 7.92 0.63
C ALA A 70 -4.42 8.24 1.36
N CYS A 71 -4.73 9.53 1.47
CA CYS A 71 -5.95 10.01 2.10
C CYS A 71 -7.01 10.40 1.07
N TYR A 72 -8.26 10.05 1.33
CA TYR A 72 -9.41 10.36 0.48
C TYR A 72 -10.11 11.66 0.88
N LEU A 73 -9.82 12.17 2.08
CA LEU A 73 -10.27 13.44 2.60
C LEU A 73 -9.05 14.25 3.08
N PRO A 74 -9.11 15.60 3.05
CA PRO A 74 -8.01 16.46 3.47
C PRO A 74 -7.85 16.44 4.99
N VAL A 75 -7.08 15.47 5.50
CA VAL A 75 -6.80 15.33 6.94
C VAL A 75 -5.73 16.32 7.42
N ARG A 76 -4.79 16.69 6.55
CA ARG A 76 -3.77 17.70 6.75
C ARG A 76 -3.94 18.88 5.80
N LYS A 77 -3.36 20.01 6.17
CA LYS A 77 -3.45 21.25 5.41
C LYS A 77 -2.58 21.14 4.14
N GLY A 78 -3.19 21.34 2.97
CA GLY A 78 -2.47 21.35 1.69
C GLY A 78 -1.97 19.98 1.24
N GLN A 79 -2.47 18.88 1.82
CA GLN A 79 -2.09 17.55 1.39
C GLN A 79 -2.65 17.22 0.00
N GLY A 80 -1.91 16.44 -0.77
CA GLY A 80 -2.46 15.76 -1.95
C GLY A 80 -3.38 14.61 -1.53
N LEU A 81 -4.44 14.39 -2.30
CA LEU A 81 -5.39 13.30 -2.07
C LEU A 81 -5.07 12.07 -2.92
N ALA A 82 -5.69 10.95 -2.57
CA ALA A 82 -5.48 9.64 -3.19
C ALA A 82 -5.56 9.68 -4.73
N HIS A 83 -6.52 10.42 -5.29
CA HIS A 83 -6.67 10.52 -6.76
C HIS A 83 -5.55 11.32 -7.44
N GLU A 84 -4.94 12.28 -6.75
CA GLU A 84 -3.81 13.06 -7.26
C GLU A 84 -2.51 12.27 -7.17
N ILE A 85 -2.34 11.52 -6.07
CA ILE A 85 -1.22 10.58 -5.91
C ILE A 85 -1.30 9.49 -6.98
N ASP A 86 -2.48 8.92 -7.22
CA ASP A 86 -2.70 7.91 -8.25
C ASP A 86 -2.37 8.45 -9.64
N ALA A 87 -2.92 9.62 -10.00
CA ALA A 87 -2.60 10.27 -11.27
C ALA A 87 -1.09 10.53 -11.43
N CYS A 88 -0.41 10.98 -10.37
CA CYS A 88 1.03 11.21 -10.39
C CYS A 88 1.82 9.92 -10.62
N LEU A 89 1.53 8.85 -9.86
CA LEU A 89 2.27 7.60 -9.94
C LEU A 89 1.98 6.85 -11.25
N SER A 90 0.72 6.84 -11.72
CA SER A 90 0.37 6.28 -13.04
C SER A 90 1.08 7.01 -14.18
N ALA A 91 1.16 8.35 -14.13
CA ALA A 91 1.91 9.12 -15.11
C ALA A 91 3.43 8.82 -15.08
N ASN A 92 3.93 8.25 -13.99
CA ASN A 92 5.31 7.81 -13.85
C ASN A 92 5.50 6.31 -14.11
N GLY A 93 4.52 5.59 -14.69
CA GLY A 93 4.65 4.19 -15.11
C GLY A 93 4.44 3.17 -13.98
N PHE A 94 3.63 3.51 -12.98
CA PHE A 94 3.22 2.59 -11.92
C PHE A 94 1.76 2.18 -12.05
N GLU A 95 1.46 0.95 -11.66
CA GLU A 95 0.11 0.37 -11.63
C GLU A 95 -0.30 0.13 -10.19
N LEU A 96 -1.52 0.56 -9.85
CA LEU A 96 -2.09 0.35 -8.51
C LEU A 96 -2.49 -1.12 -8.35
N MET A 97 -1.84 -1.80 -7.42
CA MET A 97 -2.03 -3.24 -7.18
C MET A 97 -3.05 -3.53 -6.09
N ASP A 98 -3.07 -2.72 -5.03
CA ASP A 98 -3.98 -2.92 -3.89
C ASP A 98 -4.16 -1.68 -3.03
N LEU A 99 -5.30 -1.66 -2.33
CA LEU A 99 -5.63 -0.74 -1.26
C LEU A 99 -5.48 -1.49 0.07
N VAL A 100 -4.29 -1.39 0.65
CA VAL A 100 -3.93 -2.10 1.86
C VAL A 100 -4.48 -1.36 3.09
N ARG A 101 -5.14 -2.11 3.98
CA ARG A 101 -5.65 -1.62 5.29
C ARG A 101 -6.52 -0.35 5.19
N PRO A 102 -7.63 -0.37 4.43
CA PRO A 102 -8.51 0.79 4.33
C PRO A 102 -9.13 1.13 5.69
N ALA A 103 -8.88 2.35 6.15
CA ALA A 103 -9.38 2.86 7.41
C ALA A 103 -10.65 3.68 7.19
N HIS A 104 -11.66 3.42 8.02
CA HIS A 104 -12.94 4.08 7.95
C HIS A 104 -13.27 4.78 9.25
N TRP A 105 -13.71 6.03 9.19
CA TRP A 105 -14.16 6.77 10.38
C TRP A 105 -15.68 6.92 10.41
N ARG A 106 -16.24 6.75 11.59
CA ARG A 106 -17.63 7.11 11.91
C ARG A 106 -17.69 8.52 12.45
N ARG A 107 -18.86 9.15 12.40
CA ARG A 107 -19.11 10.44 13.06
C ARG A 107 -18.89 10.39 14.57
N GLU A 108 -19.14 9.24 15.17
CA GLU A 108 -19.00 9.02 16.61
C GLU A 108 -18.56 7.58 16.88
N GLY A 109 -17.79 7.39 17.94
CA GLY A 109 -17.25 6.10 18.35
C GLY A 109 -16.05 5.62 17.51
N HIS A 110 -15.52 4.45 17.87
CA HIS A 110 -14.35 3.82 17.22
C HIS A 110 -14.65 2.41 16.70
N VAL A 111 -15.92 2.02 16.74
CA VAL A 111 -16.35 0.67 16.41
C VAL A 111 -16.44 0.51 14.90
N LEU A 112 -15.70 -0.47 14.37
CA LEU A 112 -15.65 -0.78 12.94
C LEU A 112 -16.83 -1.66 12.51
N HIS A 113 -17.25 -1.53 11.25
CA HIS A 113 -18.22 -2.45 10.65
C HIS A 113 -17.73 -3.91 10.78
N PRO A 114 -18.61 -4.88 11.15
CA PRO A 114 -20.08 -4.78 11.31
C PRO A 114 -20.57 -4.60 12.75
N ARG A 115 -19.76 -4.06 13.66
CA ARG A 115 -20.12 -3.98 15.09
C ARG A 115 -21.00 -2.77 15.43
N ILE A 116 -21.76 -2.89 16.53
CA ILE A 116 -22.60 -1.83 17.10
C ILE A 116 -22.02 -1.26 18.39
N SER A 117 -22.44 -0.05 18.75
CA SER A 117 -22.05 0.64 20.00
C SER A 117 -23.18 1.53 20.49
N ASP A 118 -23.05 2.09 21.69
CA ASP A 118 -24.01 3.05 22.25
C ASP A 118 -23.92 4.47 21.65
N ALA A 119 -23.04 4.68 20.65
CA ALA A 119 -22.95 5.93 19.88
C ALA A 119 -24.24 6.21 19.08
N ILE A 120 -24.45 7.44 18.60
CA ILE A 120 -25.61 7.79 17.78
C ILE A 120 -25.17 8.13 16.33
N PRO A 121 -25.60 7.35 15.31
CA PRO A 121 -26.42 6.15 15.39
C PRO A 121 -25.64 4.91 15.91
N PRO A 122 -26.32 3.92 16.53
CA PRO A 122 -25.66 2.74 17.12
C PRO A 122 -24.87 1.91 16.13
N TYR A 123 -25.37 1.81 14.90
CA TYR A 123 -24.72 1.19 13.77
C TYR A 123 -24.45 2.22 12.67
N ALA A 124 -23.24 2.19 12.12
CA ALA A 124 -22.90 2.91 10.89
C ALA A 124 -21.77 2.20 10.17
N ARG A 125 -21.78 2.28 8.83
CA ARG A 125 -20.58 2.07 8.03
C ARG A 125 -19.78 3.37 8.07
N GLY A 126 -18.52 3.32 8.49
CA GLY A 126 -17.66 4.49 8.46
C GLY A 126 -17.39 4.94 7.02
N GLN A 127 -16.99 6.20 6.85
CA GLN A 127 -16.48 6.71 5.57
C GLN A 127 -15.00 6.36 5.44
N LEU A 128 -14.57 5.94 4.25
CA LEU A 128 -13.15 5.72 3.95
C LEU A 128 -12.35 7.02 4.10
N ILE A 129 -11.27 6.97 4.87
CA ILE A 129 -10.45 8.15 5.22
C ILE A 129 -9.07 8.04 4.59
N HIS A 130 -8.40 6.92 4.79
CA HIS A 130 -7.07 6.65 4.26
C HIS A 130 -6.85 5.15 4.05
N SER A 131 -5.88 4.82 3.21
CA SER A 131 -5.38 3.47 2.99
C SER A 131 -3.93 3.55 2.56
N ASP A 132 -3.19 2.46 2.70
CA ASP A 132 -1.92 2.30 2.02
C ASP A 132 -2.17 1.90 0.57
N PHE A 133 -1.68 2.65 -0.40
CA PHE A 133 -1.60 2.19 -1.78
C PHE A 133 -0.34 1.37 -1.99
N LEU A 134 -0.48 0.24 -2.69
CA LEU A 134 0.63 -0.57 -3.17
C LEU A 134 0.68 -0.47 -4.69
N TYR A 135 1.81 -0.01 -5.21
CA TYR A 135 2.07 0.13 -6.63
C TYR A 135 3.24 -0.74 -7.06
N PHE A 136 3.09 -1.38 -8.21
CA PHE A 136 4.21 -1.98 -8.93
C PHE A 136 4.49 -1.19 -10.19
N ARG A 137 5.76 -1.18 -10.58
CA ARG A 137 6.19 -0.76 -11.91
C ARG A 137 5.53 -1.66 -12.95
N ASP A 138 4.98 -1.06 -14.00
CA ASP A 138 4.57 -1.80 -15.20
C ASP A 138 5.84 -2.42 -15.84
N PRO A 139 5.96 -3.75 -15.95
CA PRO A 139 7.11 -4.41 -16.56
C PRO A 139 7.39 -3.93 -17.99
N ALA A 140 6.38 -3.47 -18.74
CA ALA A 140 6.53 -2.94 -20.09
C ALA A 140 7.21 -1.56 -20.14
N THR A 141 7.22 -0.82 -19.03
CA THR A 141 7.90 0.49 -18.92
C THR A 141 9.38 0.36 -18.51
N LEU A 142 9.81 -0.84 -18.12
CA LEU A 142 11.20 -1.12 -17.78
C LEU A 142 12.04 -1.35 -19.04
N ASP A 143 13.33 -1.02 -18.92
CA ASP A 143 14.32 -1.44 -19.90
C ASP A 143 14.57 -2.94 -19.83
N ASP A 144 15.13 -3.51 -20.90
CA ASP A 144 15.45 -4.94 -20.98
C ASP A 144 16.66 -5.35 -20.13
N ARG A 145 16.95 -4.61 -19.05
CA ARG A 145 17.94 -5.02 -18.04
C ARG A 145 17.34 -6.15 -17.20
N PRO A 146 17.84 -7.38 -17.33
CA PRO A 146 17.18 -8.53 -16.76
C PRO A 146 17.20 -8.52 -15.23
N GLU A 147 18.20 -7.92 -14.60
CA GLU A 147 18.28 -7.82 -13.13
C GLU A 147 17.09 -7.05 -12.54
N ARG A 148 16.62 -5.98 -13.21
CA ARG A 148 15.51 -5.16 -12.71
C ARG A 148 14.18 -5.89 -12.81
N LEU A 149 13.97 -6.56 -13.94
CA LEU A 149 12.80 -7.39 -14.18
C LEU A 149 12.74 -8.55 -13.18
N ILE A 150 13.87 -9.20 -12.92
CA ILE A 150 13.97 -10.26 -11.93
C ILE A 150 13.66 -9.73 -10.53
N ARG A 151 14.22 -8.58 -10.12
CA ARG A 151 13.92 -7.98 -8.81
C ARG A 151 12.45 -7.60 -8.66
N LEU A 152 11.84 -7.00 -9.69
CA LEU A 152 10.42 -6.69 -9.69
C LEU A 152 9.58 -7.96 -9.51
N GLY A 153 9.89 -9.01 -10.27
CA GLY A 153 9.16 -10.27 -10.18
C GLY A 153 9.33 -10.96 -8.82
N LEU A 154 10.53 -10.95 -8.25
CA LEU A 154 10.78 -11.47 -6.90
C LEU A 154 10.01 -10.69 -5.83
N LEU A 155 9.97 -9.36 -5.91
CA LEU A 155 9.21 -8.51 -4.99
C LEU A 155 7.70 -8.80 -5.12
N ALA A 156 7.18 -8.84 -6.34
CA ALA A 156 5.78 -9.15 -6.60
C ALA A 156 5.39 -10.53 -6.04
N ALA A 157 6.20 -11.56 -6.32
CA ALA A 157 6.00 -12.92 -5.80
C ALA A 157 6.08 -12.98 -4.26
N ALA A 158 7.03 -12.27 -3.64
CA ALA A 158 7.16 -12.20 -2.18
C ALA A 158 5.93 -11.55 -1.52
N MET A 159 5.24 -10.67 -2.23
CA MET A 159 3.98 -10.04 -1.81
C MET A 159 2.73 -10.84 -2.22
N GLY A 160 2.90 -11.95 -2.96
CA GLY A 160 1.83 -12.86 -3.37
C GLY A 160 1.20 -12.55 -4.74
N TYR A 161 1.75 -11.60 -5.49
CA TYR A 161 1.29 -11.21 -6.82
C TYR A 161 2.05 -11.98 -7.90
N PHE A 162 1.79 -13.29 -7.97
CA PHE A 162 2.51 -14.19 -8.87
C PHE A 162 2.25 -13.91 -10.35
N ASP A 163 1.06 -13.41 -10.73
CA ASP A 163 0.78 -13.03 -12.11
C ASP A 163 1.68 -11.87 -12.56
N HIS A 164 1.84 -10.83 -11.73
CA HIS A 164 2.76 -9.71 -12.01
C HIS A 164 4.22 -10.18 -12.04
N ALA A 165 4.56 -11.16 -11.22
CA ALA A 165 5.89 -11.77 -11.24
C ALA A 165 6.17 -12.48 -12.57
N LEU A 166 5.20 -13.25 -13.09
CA LEU A 166 5.31 -13.89 -14.40
C LEU A 166 5.46 -12.86 -15.51
N MET A 167 4.66 -11.79 -15.52
CA MET A 167 4.79 -10.73 -16.51
C MET A 167 6.21 -10.13 -16.57
N ALA A 168 6.90 -10.04 -15.43
CA ALA A 168 8.29 -9.58 -15.39
C ALA A 168 9.29 -10.67 -15.82
N PHE A 169 9.11 -11.92 -15.38
CA PHE A 169 10.02 -13.03 -15.71
C PHE A 169 9.91 -13.50 -17.18
N GLU A 170 8.75 -13.33 -17.81
CA GLU A 170 8.49 -13.72 -19.21
C GLU A 170 9.06 -12.71 -20.22
N ARG A 171 9.55 -11.56 -19.76
CA ARG A 171 10.32 -10.64 -20.61
C ARG A 171 11.59 -11.34 -21.09
N ALA A 172 11.88 -11.23 -22.39
CA ALA A 172 12.94 -12.01 -23.05
C ALA A 172 14.29 -12.00 -22.29
N ALA A 173 14.78 -10.83 -21.89
CA ALA A 173 16.04 -10.72 -21.17
C ALA A 173 16.01 -11.43 -19.80
N ALA A 174 14.93 -11.27 -19.03
CA ALA A 174 14.77 -11.90 -17.73
C ALA A 174 14.63 -13.41 -17.85
N SER A 175 13.83 -13.87 -18.83
CA SER A 175 13.63 -15.29 -19.12
C SER A 175 14.94 -15.98 -19.46
N GLU A 176 15.75 -15.39 -20.35
CA GLU A 176 17.06 -15.94 -20.71
C GLU A 176 18.00 -16.05 -19.49
N GLN A 177 18.13 -14.98 -18.70
CA GLN A 177 18.99 -14.98 -17.52
C GLN A 177 18.50 -15.97 -16.45
N LEU A 178 17.19 -16.05 -16.22
CA LEU A 178 16.61 -17.00 -15.28
C LEU A 178 16.83 -18.45 -15.72
N SER A 179 16.64 -18.76 -17.01
CA SER A 179 16.92 -20.10 -17.53
C SER A 179 18.37 -20.51 -17.37
N GLN A 180 19.32 -19.57 -17.54
CA GLN A 180 20.74 -19.84 -17.28
C GLN A 180 21.03 -20.10 -15.80
N ILE A 181 20.42 -19.34 -14.88
CA ILE A 181 20.63 -19.48 -13.44
C ILE A 181 19.98 -20.75 -12.88
N LEU A 182 18.77 -21.06 -13.32
CA LEU A 182 17.93 -22.11 -12.75
C LEU A 182 18.10 -23.46 -13.46
N GLY A 183 18.61 -23.47 -14.70
CA GLY A 183 18.65 -24.66 -15.54
C GLY A 183 17.26 -25.15 -15.97
N GLY A 184 16.25 -24.28 -15.95
CA GLY A 184 14.85 -24.60 -16.23
C GLY A 184 13.99 -23.34 -16.43
N ASP A 185 12.67 -23.53 -16.55
CA ASP A 185 11.73 -22.41 -16.71
C ASP A 185 11.40 -21.77 -15.35
N ALA A 186 11.41 -20.44 -15.30
CA ALA A 186 10.98 -19.68 -14.12
C ALA A 186 9.53 -19.98 -13.74
N LEU A 187 8.69 -20.37 -14.70
CA LEU A 187 7.31 -20.78 -14.49
C LEU A 187 7.17 -21.92 -13.48
N ASP A 188 8.06 -22.91 -13.51
CA ASP A 188 8.00 -24.05 -12.60
C ASP A 188 8.21 -23.61 -11.14
N ILE A 189 9.18 -22.71 -10.93
CA ILE A 189 9.47 -22.15 -9.60
C ILE A 189 8.31 -21.28 -9.12
N VAL A 190 7.76 -20.43 -9.99
CA VAL A 190 6.60 -19.60 -9.65
C VAL A 190 5.38 -20.45 -9.33
N ASN A 191 5.14 -21.53 -10.07
CA ASN A 191 4.06 -22.46 -9.80
C ASN A 191 4.21 -23.15 -8.45
N GLU A 192 5.41 -23.63 -8.10
CA GLU A 192 5.65 -24.21 -6.78
C GLU A 192 5.49 -23.16 -5.66
N ALA A 193 6.13 -22.00 -5.80
CA ALA A 193 6.10 -20.92 -4.83
C ALA A 193 4.67 -20.42 -4.58
N SER A 194 3.88 -20.22 -5.64
CA SER A 194 2.48 -19.78 -5.55
C SER A 194 1.59 -20.80 -4.83
N ARG A 195 1.82 -22.10 -5.05
CA ARG A 195 1.10 -23.17 -4.32
C ARG A 195 1.44 -23.17 -2.83
N VAL A 196 2.71 -23.02 -2.48
CA VAL A 196 3.15 -22.96 -1.07
C VAL A 196 2.58 -21.70 -0.39
N TYR A 197 2.74 -20.54 -1.03
CA TYR A 197 2.23 -19.27 -0.54
C TYR A 197 0.71 -19.30 -0.38
N GLY A 198 -0.02 -19.77 -1.39
CA GLY A 198 -1.48 -19.87 -1.39
C GLY A 198 -2.02 -20.75 -0.26
N ARG A 199 -1.39 -21.89 0.02
CA ARG A 199 -1.76 -22.74 1.18
C ARG A 199 -1.59 -22.00 2.51
N ARG A 200 -0.48 -21.26 2.68
CA ARG A 200 -0.23 -20.47 3.88
C ARG A 200 -1.22 -19.31 4.01
N ALA A 201 -1.47 -18.59 2.92
CA ALA A 201 -2.42 -17.48 2.85
C ALA A 201 -3.83 -17.95 3.20
N PHE A 202 -4.28 -19.08 2.64
CA PHE A 202 -5.56 -19.71 2.99
C PHE A 202 -5.63 -20.03 4.49
N GLY A 203 -4.62 -20.68 5.06
CA GLY A 203 -4.59 -21.01 6.48
C GLY A 203 -4.59 -19.77 7.40
N GLN A 204 -3.98 -18.66 6.97
CA GLN A 204 -4.05 -17.38 7.69
C GLN A 204 -5.44 -16.74 7.57
N ALA A 205 -6.02 -16.71 6.37
CA ALA A 205 -7.36 -16.19 6.12
C ALA A 205 -8.42 -16.96 6.90
N PHE A 206 -8.34 -18.29 6.91
CA PHE A 206 -9.23 -19.16 7.67
C PHE A 206 -9.14 -18.88 9.18
N ARG A 207 -7.93 -18.81 9.75
CA ARG A 207 -7.75 -18.44 11.17
C ARG A 207 -8.29 -17.05 11.50
N ARG A 208 -8.13 -16.08 10.59
CA ARG A 208 -8.68 -14.74 10.75
C ARG A 208 -10.22 -14.76 10.74
N GLN A 209 -10.83 -15.52 9.83
CA GLN A 209 -12.29 -15.68 9.78
C GLN A 209 -12.82 -16.33 11.06
N LEU A 210 -12.19 -17.39 11.57
CA LEU A 210 -12.59 -18.01 12.84
C LEU A 210 -12.53 -17.03 14.02
N ARG A 211 -11.46 -16.24 14.12
CA ARG A 211 -11.36 -15.18 15.16
C ARG A 211 -12.45 -14.13 14.99
N SER A 212 -12.78 -13.76 13.75
CA SER A 212 -13.86 -12.82 13.46
C SER A 212 -15.21 -13.37 13.93
N VAL A 213 -15.51 -14.64 13.64
CA VAL A 213 -16.75 -15.30 14.11
C VAL A 213 -16.83 -15.31 15.62
N ALA A 214 -15.74 -15.66 16.31
CA ALA A 214 -15.69 -15.62 17.78
C ALA A 214 -15.97 -14.21 18.32
N GLY A 215 -15.40 -13.17 17.69
CA GLY A 215 -15.67 -11.78 18.03
C GLY A 215 -17.14 -11.39 17.80
N LEU A 216 -17.76 -11.85 16.71
CA LEU A 216 -19.18 -11.60 16.44
C LEU A 216 -20.10 -12.31 17.45
N LEU A 217 -19.78 -13.55 17.83
CA LEU A 217 -20.52 -14.29 18.85
C LEU A 217 -20.44 -13.60 20.22
N TRP A 218 -19.28 -13.01 20.55
CA TRP A 218 -19.10 -12.21 21.76
C TRP A 218 -19.98 -10.95 21.76
N ASP A 219 -20.11 -10.28 20.62
CA ASP A 219 -20.92 -9.06 20.48
C ASP A 219 -22.43 -9.37 20.33
N LEU A 220 -22.81 -10.63 20.08
CA LEU A 220 -24.19 -11.07 19.83
C LEU A 220 -25.21 -10.66 20.92
N PRO A 221 -24.92 -10.76 22.23
CA PRO A 221 -25.88 -10.34 23.25
C PRO A 221 -26.19 -8.84 23.22
N ARG A 222 -25.25 -7.98 22.78
CA ARG A 222 -25.51 -6.54 22.61
C ARG A 222 -26.42 -6.31 21.42
N VAL A 223 -26.18 -7.01 20.32
CA VAL A 223 -27.01 -6.93 19.10
C VAL A 223 -28.45 -7.37 19.38
N LEU A 224 -28.64 -8.43 20.18
CA LEU A 224 -29.97 -8.93 20.52
C LEU A 224 -30.72 -8.09 21.58
N ARG A 225 -30.04 -7.15 22.25
CA ARG A 225 -30.63 -6.26 23.26
C ARG A 225 -30.93 -4.84 22.73
N ALA A 226 -30.30 -4.46 21.62
CA ALA A 226 -30.51 -3.19 20.92
C ALA A 226 -31.71 -3.27 19.98
#